data_AF-A0A6C0BMR6-F1
#
_entry.id   AF-A0A6C0BMR6-F1
#
_cell.length_a   1.000
_cell.length_b   1.000
_cell.length_c   1.000
_cell.angle_alpha   90.00
_cell.angle_beta   90.00
_cell.angle_gamma   90.00
#
_symmetry.space_group_name_H-M   'P 1'
#
loop_
_entity.id
_entity.type
_entity.pdbx_description
1 polymer ?
#
loop_
_entity_poly.entity_id
_entity_poly.type
_entity_poly.pdbx_seq_one_letter_code
_entity_poly.pdbx_strand_id
1 'polypeptide(L)'
;MATSMTSSMPPPSTSRKCIRRISIPVADPDALLKQKLARVAELQRGLKILKDRMSASKRELINYFQQTPTLKNSKYVVDDYTIRYVEKKNSDGISQKLIASGLTNYFRSRGITDVSREVTAALNMIKDQRKSRTIPEIEIRSQSAHGKIENEIESE
;
A
#
# COMPACT_ATOMS: atom_id res chain seq x y z
N MET A 1 52.93 10.62 94.85
CA MET A 1 52.10 9.70 94.05
C MET A 1 51.95 10.30 92.66
N ALA A 2 52.55 9.66 91.66
CA ALA A 2 52.61 10.13 90.28
C ALA A 2 51.38 9.60 89.52
N THR A 3 50.68 10.49 88.81
CA THR A 3 49.61 10.11 87.86
C THR A 3 49.99 10.57 86.47
N SER A 4 50.11 9.56 85.61
CA SER A 4 50.61 9.58 84.24
C SER A 4 49.59 10.21 83.30
N MET A 5 50.04 11.14 82.46
CA MET A 5 49.27 11.63 81.31
C MET A 5 49.40 10.65 80.15
N THR A 6 48.30 10.02 79.75
CA THR A 6 48.21 9.20 78.54
C THR A 6 47.61 10.01 77.41
N SER A 7 48.46 10.45 76.48
CA SER A 7 48.05 11.09 75.22
C SER A 7 47.55 10.02 74.24
N SER A 8 46.24 9.96 74.03
CA SER A 8 45.62 9.14 72.98
C SER A 8 45.59 9.94 71.67
N MET A 9 46.49 9.61 70.73
CA MET A 9 46.43 10.10 69.36
C MET A 9 45.32 9.35 68.59
N PRO A 10 44.45 10.04 67.82
CA PRO A 10 43.54 9.38 66.91
C PRO A 10 44.26 8.93 65.62
N PRO A 11 43.84 7.82 64.97
CA PRO A 11 44.44 7.33 63.74
C PRO A 11 44.07 8.21 62.52
N PRO A 12 44.87 8.18 61.44
CA PRO A 12 44.65 9.01 60.26
C PRO A 12 43.39 8.59 59.48
N SER A 13 42.54 9.58 59.23
CA SER A 13 41.37 9.52 58.34
C SER A 13 41.80 9.18 56.91
N THR A 14 41.56 7.93 56.49
CA THR A 14 41.67 7.56 55.08
C THR A 14 40.36 7.90 54.37
N SER A 15 40.33 9.09 53.78
CA SER A 15 39.27 9.52 52.87
C SER A 15 39.26 8.64 51.63
N ARG A 16 38.46 7.56 51.67
CA ARG A 16 38.11 6.79 50.47
C ARG A 16 37.16 7.64 49.64
N LYS A 17 37.73 8.32 48.65
CA LYS A 17 37.00 9.01 47.58
C LYS A 17 36.15 7.97 46.85
N CYS A 18 34.88 7.83 47.24
CA CYS A 18 33.90 7.04 46.50
C CYS A 18 33.72 7.65 45.12
N ILE A 19 34.41 7.09 44.12
CA ILE A 19 34.16 7.38 42.71
C ILE A 19 32.78 6.78 42.40
N ARG A 20 31.74 7.62 42.42
CA ARG A 20 30.45 7.25 41.82
C ARG A 20 30.70 7.07 40.33
N ARG A 21 30.78 5.80 39.88
CA ARG A 21 30.61 5.45 38.47
C ARG A 21 29.24 5.97 38.05
N ILE A 22 29.23 7.04 37.28
CA ILE A 22 28.05 7.50 36.54
C ILE A 22 27.85 6.44 35.45
N SER A 23 26.93 5.52 35.69
CA SER A 23 26.42 4.62 34.65
C SER A 23 25.74 5.51 33.61
N ILE A 24 26.42 5.79 32.50
CA ILE A 24 25.80 6.39 31.32
C ILE A 24 24.73 5.38 30.88
N PRO A 25 23.43 5.75 30.82
CA PRO A 25 22.43 4.85 30.27
C PRO A 25 22.81 4.60 28.81
N VAL A 26 23.24 3.38 28.52
CA VAL A 26 23.38 2.91 27.15
C VAL A 26 21.97 2.98 26.58
N ALA A 27 21.72 3.94 25.69
CA ALA A 27 20.44 4.06 25.02
C ALA A 27 20.21 2.74 24.28
N ASP A 28 19.26 1.94 24.76
CA ASP A 28 18.96 0.64 24.15
C ASP A 28 18.64 0.89 22.68
N PRO A 29 19.46 0.38 21.74
CA PRO A 29 19.22 0.56 20.31
C PRO A 29 17.85 0.00 19.91
N ASP A 30 17.39 -1.02 20.64
CA ASP A 30 16.07 -1.64 20.50
C ASP A 30 14.92 -0.71 20.91
N ALA A 31 15.12 0.21 21.85
CA ALA A 31 14.10 1.20 22.22
C ALA A 31 13.91 2.23 21.11
N LEU A 32 15.01 2.69 20.49
CA LEU A 32 14.96 3.59 19.34
C LEU A 32 14.35 2.89 18.11
N LEU A 33 14.67 1.62 17.89
CA LEU A 33 14.07 0.81 16.83
C LEU A 33 12.56 0.65 17.03
N LYS A 34 12.10 0.33 18.25
CA LYS A 34 10.67 0.25 18.58
C LYS A 34 9.95 1.57 18.33
N GLN A 35 10.56 2.70 18.66
CA GLN A 35 9.98 4.03 18.39
C GLN A 35 9.85 4.30 16.88
N LYS A 36 10.87 3.95 16.09
CA LYS A 36 10.82 4.08 14.62
C LYS A 36 9.76 3.17 14.00
N LEU A 37 9.64 1.92 14.47
CA LEU A 37 8.62 0.98 14.02
C LEU A 37 7.20 1.45 14.35
N ALA A 38 6.99 1.99 15.55
CA ALA A 38 5.72 2.58 15.94
C ALA A 38 5.31 3.73 15.00
N ARG A 39 6.25 4.62 14.66
CA ARG A 39 6.01 5.71 13.71
C ARG A 39 5.66 5.21 12.31
N VAL A 40 6.33 4.16 11.82
CA VAL A 40 6.00 3.56 10.52
C VAL A 40 4.59 2.95 10.54
N ALA A 41 4.21 2.27 11.62
CA ALA A 41 2.87 1.70 11.77
C ALA A 41 1.77 2.78 11.79
N GLU A 42 2.01 3.91 12.47
CA GLU A 42 1.10 5.06 12.45
C GLU A 42 0.94 5.65 11.04
N LEU A 43 2.03 5.83 10.31
CA LEU A 43 1.99 6.32 8.93
C LEU A 43 1.23 5.36 8.01
N GLN A 44 1.45 4.05 8.15
CA GLN A 44 0.69 3.04 7.41
C GLN A 44 -0.81 3.10 7.75
N ARG A 45 -1.15 3.31 9.02
CA ARG A 45 -2.55 3.49 9.46
C ARG A 45 -3.17 4.76 8.85
N GLY A 46 -2.45 5.88 8.86
CA GLY A 46 -2.87 7.12 8.22
C GLY A 46 -3.12 6.95 6.72
N LEU A 47 -2.21 6.27 6.03
CA LEU A 47 -2.34 5.96 4.60
C LEU A 47 -3.56 5.06 4.30
N LYS A 48 -3.84 4.09 5.18
CA LYS A 48 -5.05 3.25 5.06
C LYS A 48 -6.32 4.08 5.20
N ILE A 49 -6.41 4.93 6.23
CA ILE A 49 -7.56 5.81 6.43
C ILE A 49 -7.75 6.75 5.23
N LEU A 50 -6.67 7.30 4.70
CA LEU A 50 -6.72 8.18 3.53
C LEU A 50 -7.24 7.43 2.29
N LYS A 51 -6.76 6.20 2.05
CA LYS A 51 -7.27 5.34 0.97
C LYS A 51 -8.75 5.02 1.13
N ASP A 52 -9.20 4.72 2.35
CA ASP A 52 -10.60 4.41 2.64
C ASP A 52 -11.49 5.64 2.39
N ARG A 53 -11.07 6.82 2.87
CA ARG A 53 -11.77 8.10 2.63
C ARG A 53 -11.83 8.45 1.15
N MET A 54 -10.70 8.34 0.44
CA MET A 54 -10.65 8.58 -1.01
C MET A 54 -11.58 7.63 -1.76
N SER A 55 -11.65 6.36 -1.34
CA SER A 55 -12.56 5.37 -1.94
C SER A 55 -14.02 5.66 -1.61
N ALA A 56 -14.33 6.22 -0.44
CA ALA A 56 -15.67 6.71 -0.11
C ALA A 56 -16.07 7.89 -1.01
N SER A 57 -15.22 8.92 -1.14
CA SER A 57 -15.50 10.08 -1.99
C SER A 57 -15.67 9.69 -3.47
N LYS A 58 -14.89 8.73 -3.98
CA LYS A 58 -15.09 8.18 -5.33
C LYS A 58 -16.47 7.54 -5.51
N ARG A 59 -16.96 6.82 -4.50
CA ARG A 59 -18.31 6.20 -4.53
C ARG A 59 -19.41 7.24 -4.49
N GLU A 60 -19.26 8.28 -3.66
CA GLU A 60 -20.21 9.40 -3.63
C GLU A 60 -20.29 10.11 -4.98
N LEU A 61 -19.14 10.36 -5.61
CA LEU A 61 -19.09 10.91 -6.97
C LEU A 61 -19.85 10.00 -7.95
N ILE A 62 -19.57 8.70 -7.96
CA ILE A 62 -20.28 7.74 -8.83
C ILE A 62 -21.79 7.85 -8.64
N ASN A 63 -22.27 7.88 -7.39
CA ASN A 63 -23.70 8.01 -7.10
C ASN A 63 -24.27 9.32 -7.66
N TYR A 64 -23.56 10.43 -7.51
CA TYR A 64 -23.94 11.73 -8.08
C TYR A 64 -24.01 11.69 -9.62
N PHE A 65 -23.01 11.10 -10.27
CA PHE A 65 -22.97 10.91 -11.73
C PHE A 65 -24.16 10.07 -12.23
N GLN A 66 -24.63 9.09 -11.45
CA GLN A 66 -25.76 8.23 -11.82
C GLN A 66 -27.14 8.87 -11.58
N GLN A 67 -27.28 9.65 -10.52
CA GLN A 67 -28.55 10.27 -10.15
C GLN A 67 -28.87 11.51 -11.00
N THR A 68 -27.86 12.14 -11.60
CA THR A 68 -28.01 13.41 -12.33
C THR A 68 -27.75 13.19 -13.83
N PRO A 69 -28.79 12.98 -14.67
CA PRO A 69 -28.63 12.54 -16.06
C PRO A 69 -28.11 13.62 -17.03
N THR A 70 -27.64 14.77 -16.56
CA THR A 70 -27.32 15.93 -17.42
C THR A 70 -26.00 16.59 -17.04
N LEU A 71 -24.93 15.81 -17.03
CA LEU A 71 -23.60 16.39 -16.99
C LEU A 71 -23.25 16.92 -18.39
N LYS A 72 -23.23 18.25 -18.53
CA LYS A 72 -22.93 18.93 -19.79
C LYS A 72 -21.54 18.57 -20.34
N ASN A 73 -20.60 18.26 -19.45
CA ASN A 73 -19.22 17.93 -19.78
C ASN A 73 -18.89 16.51 -19.34
N SER A 74 -18.21 15.75 -20.21
CA SER A 74 -17.69 14.40 -19.91
C SER A 74 -16.30 14.42 -19.27
N LYS A 75 -15.74 15.63 -19.05
CA LYS A 75 -14.42 15.87 -18.46
C LYS A 75 -14.43 17.14 -17.62
N TYR A 76 -13.89 17.04 -16.42
CA TYR A 76 -13.72 18.14 -15.49
C TYR A 76 -12.23 18.28 -15.15
N VAL A 77 -11.75 19.51 -15.12
CA VAL A 77 -10.38 19.84 -14.72
C VAL A 77 -10.46 20.60 -13.41
N VAL A 78 -9.78 20.08 -12.39
CA VAL A 78 -9.67 20.70 -11.06
C VAL A 78 -8.20 20.65 -10.69
N ASP A 79 -7.60 21.81 -10.47
CA ASP A 79 -6.16 21.97 -10.30
C ASP A 79 -5.37 21.25 -11.42
N ASP A 80 -4.38 20.43 -11.07
CA ASP A 80 -3.59 19.63 -12.00
C ASP A 80 -4.23 18.27 -12.35
N TYR A 81 -5.49 18.05 -11.98
CA TYR A 81 -6.17 16.77 -12.17
C TYR A 81 -7.32 16.84 -13.17
N THR A 82 -7.41 15.83 -14.03
CA THR A 82 -8.57 15.60 -14.88
C THR A 82 -9.42 14.49 -14.29
N ILE A 83 -10.70 14.77 -14.05
CA ILE A 83 -11.69 13.86 -13.47
C ILE A 83 -12.73 13.51 -14.53
N ARG A 84 -12.98 12.22 -14.74
CA ARG A 84 -13.96 11.72 -15.71
C ARG A 84 -14.72 10.52 -15.17
N TYR A 85 -16.01 10.44 -15.49
CA TYR A 85 -16.81 9.24 -15.30
C TYR A 85 -16.59 8.30 -16.49
N VAL A 86 -16.24 7.06 -16.20
CA VAL A 86 -16.00 6.02 -17.20
C VAL A 86 -16.77 4.77 -16.82
N GLU A 87 -17.51 4.23 -17.78
CA GLU A 87 -18.13 2.92 -17.68
C GLU A 87 -17.15 1.87 -18.18
N LYS A 88 -16.39 1.25 -17.26
CA LYS A 88 -15.55 0.13 -17.65
C LYS A 88 -16.39 -1.13 -17.74
N LYS A 89 -16.38 -1.74 -18.92
CA LYS A 89 -16.87 -3.11 -19.09
C LYS A 89 -15.86 -4.02 -18.39
N ASN A 90 -16.22 -4.55 -17.24
CA ASN A 90 -15.36 -5.50 -16.56
C ASN A 90 -15.49 -6.85 -17.26
N SER A 91 -14.55 -7.17 -18.15
CA SER A 91 -14.34 -8.54 -18.58
C SER A 91 -13.39 -9.19 -17.59
N ASP A 92 -13.89 -10.09 -16.74
CA ASP A 92 -13.03 -10.85 -15.82
C ASP A 92 -12.06 -11.73 -16.65
N GLY A 93 -10.90 -11.18 -16.99
CA GLY A 93 -9.89 -11.83 -17.82
C GLY A 93 -9.32 -13.10 -17.17
N ILE A 94 -9.31 -13.15 -15.85
CA ILE A 94 -8.92 -14.34 -15.07
C ILE A 94 -9.94 -15.46 -15.27
N SER A 95 -11.23 -15.15 -15.13
CA SER A 95 -12.33 -16.09 -15.36
C SER A 95 -12.37 -16.59 -16.81
N GLN A 96 -12.02 -15.74 -17.79
CA GLN A 96 -11.88 -16.17 -19.19
C GLN A 96 -10.76 -17.18 -19.40
N LYS A 97 -9.58 -16.96 -18.81
CA LYS A 97 -8.45 -17.90 -18.90
C LYS A 97 -8.76 -19.26 -18.28
N LEU A 98 -9.42 -19.27 -17.10
CA LEU A 98 -9.87 -20.50 -16.44
C LEU A 98 -10.87 -21.28 -17.29
N ILE A 99 -11.84 -20.59 -17.89
CA ILE A 99 -12.85 -21.24 -18.74
C ILE A 99 -12.23 -21.77 -20.02
N ALA A 100 -11.34 -21.01 -20.67
CA ALA A 100 -10.60 -21.48 -21.85
C ALA A 100 -9.76 -22.73 -21.53
N SER A 101 -9.07 -22.76 -20.39
CA SER A 101 -8.32 -23.93 -19.95
C SER A 101 -9.20 -25.15 -19.69
N GLY A 102 -10.36 -24.96 -19.03
CA GLY A 102 -11.32 -26.03 -18.76
C GLY A 102 -11.91 -26.62 -20.04
N LEU A 103 -12.32 -25.76 -20.99
CA LEU A 103 -12.83 -26.18 -22.31
C LEU A 103 -11.76 -26.92 -23.12
N THR A 104 -10.52 -26.45 -23.08
CA THR A 104 -9.38 -27.11 -23.75
C THR A 104 -9.18 -28.52 -23.22
N ASN A 105 -9.20 -28.71 -21.90
CA ASN A 105 -9.05 -30.03 -21.28
C ASN A 105 -10.24 -30.95 -21.58
N TYR A 106 -11.46 -30.42 -21.57
CA TYR A 106 -12.67 -31.16 -21.91
C TYR A 106 -12.67 -31.66 -23.36
N PHE A 107 -12.33 -30.80 -24.33
CA PHE A 107 -12.33 -31.21 -25.73
C PHE A 107 -11.17 -32.16 -26.06
N ARG A 108 -10.00 -31.98 -25.41
CA ARG A 108 -8.89 -32.95 -25.50
C ARG A 108 -9.28 -34.32 -24.94
N SER A 109 -9.96 -34.38 -23.79
CA SER A 109 -10.38 -35.66 -23.20
C SER A 109 -11.49 -36.37 -24.00
N ARG A 110 -12.19 -35.63 -24.86
CA ARG A 110 -13.19 -36.14 -25.81
C ARG A 110 -12.61 -36.53 -27.18
N GLY A 111 -11.30 -36.39 -27.39
CA GLY A 111 -10.66 -36.76 -28.65
C GLY A 111 -11.01 -35.85 -29.84
N ILE A 112 -11.43 -34.60 -29.57
CA ILE A 112 -11.66 -33.62 -30.64
C ILE A 112 -10.31 -33.23 -31.25
N THR A 113 -10.21 -33.30 -32.57
CA THR A 113 -9.00 -32.95 -33.33
C THR A 113 -8.76 -31.44 -33.40
N ASP A 114 -9.82 -30.65 -33.56
CA ASP A 114 -9.75 -29.19 -33.66
C ASP A 114 -10.21 -28.50 -32.36
N VAL A 115 -9.44 -28.74 -31.29
CA VAL A 115 -9.73 -28.18 -29.95
C VAL A 115 -9.79 -26.65 -29.99
N SER A 116 -8.90 -26.00 -30.74
CA SER A 116 -8.83 -24.53 -30.77
C SER A 116 -10.11 -23.91 -31.35
N ARG A 117 -10.65 -24.50 -32.42
CA ARG A 117 -11.90 -24.03 -33.03
C ARG A 117 -13.09 -24.23 -32.09
N GLU A 118 -13.21 -25.39 -31.46
CA GLU A 118 -14.31 -25.69 -30.54
C GLU A 118 -14.26 -24.84 -29.26
N VAL A 119 -13.06 -24.60 -28.69
CA VAL A 119 -12.89 -23.66 -27.57
C VAL A 119 -13.32 -22.25 -27.98
N THR A 120 -12.95 -21.79 -29.17
CA THR A 120 -13.32 -20.46 -29.65
C THR A 120 -14.83 -20.34 -29.87
N ALA A 121 -15.47 -21.35 -30.46
CA ALA A 121 -16.91 -21.41 -30.65
C ALA A 121 -17.65 -21.37 -29.31
N ALA A 122 -17.23 -22.20 -28.35
CA ALA A 122 -17.80 -22.22 -27.00
C ALA A 122 -17.59 -20.90 -26.26
N LEU A 123 -16.41 -20.29 -26.35
CA LEU A 123 -16.15 -18.99 -25.73
C LEU A 123 -17.02 -17.89 -26.33
N ASN A 124 -17.27 -17.91 -27.65
CA ASN A 124 -18.17 -16.97 -28.30
C ASN A 124 -19.63 -17.17 -27.87
N MET A 125 -20.11 -18.40 -27.76
CA MET A 125 -21.46 -18.67 -27.25
C MET A 125 -21.65 -18.18 -25.81
N ILE A 126 -20.64 -18.33 -24.97
CA ILE A 126 -20.68 -17.91 -23.56
C ILE A 126 -20.45 -16.39 -23.46
N LYS A 127 -19.76 -15.76 -24.42
CA LYS A 127 -19.47 -14.32 -24.43
C LYS A 127 -20.75 -13.48 -24.37
N ASP A 128 -21.78 -13.88 -25.11
CA ASP A 128 -23.07 -13.18 -25.15
C ASP A 128 -23.93 -13.46 -23.92
N GLN A 129 -23.74 -14.63 -23.28
CA GLN A 129 -24.42 -15.00 -22.04
C GLN A 129 -23.79 -14.38 -20.79
N ARG A 130 -22.52 -13.97 -20.87
CA ARG A 130 -21.87 -13.23 -19.77
C ARG A 130 -22.40 -11.81 -19.77
N LYS A 131 -23.23 -11.51 -18.77
CA LYS A 131 -23.54 -10.12 -18.41
C LYS A 131 -22.22 -9.41 -18.11
N SER A 132 -21.72 -8.60 -19.03
CA SER A 132 -20.63 -7.69 -18.74
C SER A 132 -21.12 -6.76 -17.63
N ARG A 133 -20.56 -6.88 -16.44
CA ARG A 133 -20.86 -5.94 -15.38
C ARG A 133 -20.18 -4.62 -15.75
N THR A 134 -20.97 -3.63 -16.13
CA THR A 134 -20.48 -2.27 -16.26
C THR A 134 -20.19 -1.78 -14.85
N ILE A 135 -18.92 -1.55 -14.55
CA ILE A 135 -18.50 -0.98 -13.27
C ILE A 135 -18.29 0.52 -13.50
N PRO A 136 -19.08 1.38 -12.86
CA PRO A 136 -18.83 2.82 -12.90
C PRO A 136 -17.51 3.12 -12.19
N GLU A 137 -16.63 3.87 -12.84
CA GLU A 137 -15.34 4.26 -12.29
C GLU A 137 -15.08 5.76 -12.50
N ILE A 138 -14.43 6.38 -11.52
CA ILE A 138 -13.88 7.73 -11.64
C ILE A 138 -12.40 7.65 -11.96
N GLU A 139 -12.03 8.03 -13.18
CA GLU A 139 -10.62 8.22 -13.56
C GLU A 139 -10.16 9.60 -13.13
N ILE A 140 -9.09 9.64 -12.33
CA ILE A 140 -8.39 10.86 -11.94
C ILE A 140 -6.97 10.74 -12.52
N ARG A 141 -6.62 11.60 -13.47
CA ARG A 141 -5.27 11.64 -14.08
C ARG A 141 -4.61 12.97 -13.74
N SER A 142 -3.32 12.95 -13.37
CA SER A 142 -2.51 14.16 -13.26
C SER A 142 -2.13 14.65 -14.66
N GLN A 143 -2.14 15.96 -14.86
CA GLN A 143 -1.73 16.60 -16.12
C GLN A 143 -0.20 16.68 -16.27
N SER A 144 0.52 16.57 -15.15
CA SER A 144 1.98 16.69 -15.07
C SER A 144 2.78 15.45 -15.49
N ALA A 145 2.13 14.40 -16.03
CA ALA A 145 2.80 13.18 -16.50
C ALA A 145 3.12 13.14 -18.01
N HIS A 146 3.24 14.31 -18.66
CA HIS A 146 3.95 14.47 -19.94
C HIS A 146 5.25 15.27 -19.71
N GLY A 147 6.10 14.77 -18.80
CA GLY A 147 7.51 15.13 -18.72
C GLY A 147 8.31 13.88 -19.05
N LYS A 148 8.97 13.89 -20.21
CA LYS A 148 9.90 12.86 -20.69
C LYS A 148 10.81 12.35 -19.57
N ILE A 149 10.79 11.05 -19.30
CA ILE A 149 11.99 10.36 -18.83
C ILE A 149 12.59 9.77 -20.11
N GLU A 150 13.32 10.61 -20.84
CA GLU A 150 14.25 10.14 -21.86
C GLU A 150 15.38 9.43 -21.11
N ASN A 151 15.56 8.15 -21.45
CA ASN A 151 16.71 7.36 -21.08
C ASN A 151 17.97 8.01 -21.68
N GLU A 152 18.81 8.60 -20.85
CA GLU A 152 20.23 8.81 -21.17
C GLU A 152 21.02 8.73 -19.86
N ILE A 153 21.46 7.51 -19.51
CA ILE A 153 22.78 7.28 -18.90
C ILE A 153 23.27 5.92 -19.44
N GLU A 154 23.65 5.91 -20.71
CA GLU A 154 24.85 5.18 -21.13
C GLU A 154 25.95 6.24 -21.33
N SER A 155 27.19 5.84 -21.03
CA SER A 155 28.47 6.55 -21.22
C SER A 155 28.94 7.48 -20.10
N GLU A 156 29.64 6.90 -19.11
CA GLU A 156 31.10 7.02 -18.97
C GLU A 156 31.66 5.88 -18.10
#